data_AF-A0A7X6TUM9-F1
#
_entry.id   AF-A0A7X6TUM9-F1
#
_cell.length_a   1.000
_cell.length_b   1.000
_cell.length_c   1.000
_cell.angle_alpha   90.00
_cell.angle_beta   90.00
_cell.angle_gamma   90.00
#
_symmetry.space_group_name_H-M   'P 1'
#
loop_
_entity.id
_entity.type
_entity.pdbx_description
1 polymer ?
#
loop_
_entity_poly.entity_id
_entity_poly.type
_entity_poly.pdbx_seq_one_letter_code
_entity_poly.pdbx_strand_id
1 'polypeptide(L)'
;MNNKLVIIGGPTGVGKTEISLRLAEVLQGEIVSCDSMQIYSQMDIGSAKATSLEKKRIPHHMLDVVTPFESFTVMDYKERAEKAIDDILSRGKIPIMVGGTGLYI
;
A
#
# COMPACT_ATOMS: atom_id res chain seq x y z
N MET A 1 5.85 -12.66 18.71
CA MET A 1 4.59 -11.90 18.84
C MET A 1 3.74 -12.20 17.63
N ASN A 2 2.42 -12.28 17.77
CA ASN A 2 1.53 -12.58 16.64
C ASN A 2 1.34 -11.28 15.84
N ASN A 3 2.18 -11.06 14.83
CA ASN A 3 2.15 -9.84 14.03
C ASN A 3 0.93 -9.88 13.11
N LYS A 4 0.00 -8.93 13.29
CA LYS A 4 -1.24 -8.87 12.53
C LYS A 4 -1.02 -8.07 11.25
N LEU A 5 -1.39 -8.64 10.12
CA LEU A 5 -1.46 -7.96 8.82
C LEU A 5 -2.90 -8.05 8.32
N VAL A 6 -3.48 -6.92 7.93
CA VAL A 6 -4.81 -6.88 7.29
C VAL A 6 -4.60 -6.78 5.78
N ILE A 7 -5.31 -7.59 5.01
CA ILE A 7 -5.26 -7.56 3.54
C ILE A 7 -6.63 -7.21 3.00
N ILE A 8 -6.69 -6.14 2.19
CA ILE A 8 -7.88 -5.73 1.42
C ILE A 8 -7.56 -5.97 -0.06
N GLY A 9 -7.85 -7.19 -0.51
CA GLY A 9 -7.74 -7.61 -1.91
C GLY A 9 -9.03 -7.37 -2.70
N GLY A 10 -8.92 -7.25 -4.02
CA GLY A 10 -10.09 -7.21 -4.91
C GLY A 10 -9.79 -6.53 -6.26
N PRO A 11 -10.72 -6.62 -7.24
CA PRO A 11 -10.50 -6.05 -8.57
C PRO A 11 -10.42 -4.52 -8.56
N THR A 12 -9.89 -3.93 -9.62
CA THR A 12 -9.80 -2.47 -9.78
C THR A 12 -11.21 -1.87 -9.82
N GLY A 13 -11.40 -0.70 -9.19
CA GLY A 13 -12.67 0.04 -9.23
C GLY A 13 -13.72 -0.35 -8.19
N VAL A 14 -13.51 -1.37 -7.35
CA VAL A 14 -14.50 -1.78 -6.31
C VAL A 14 -14.48 -0.93 -5.03
N GLY A 15 -13.77 0.20 -5.02
CA GLY A 15 -13.76 1.12 -3.87
C GLY A 15 -12.83 0.74 -2.71
N LYS A 16 -11.78 -0.06 -2.97
CA LYS A 16 -10.81 -0.50 -1.93
C LYS A 16 -10.15 0.64 -1.17
N THR A 17 -9.85 1.75 -1.84
CA THR A 17 -9.19 2.92 -1.24
C THR A 17 -10.04 3.55 -0.13
N GLU A 18 -11.34 3.76 -0.36
CA GLU A 18 -12.19 4.41 0.64
C GLU A 18 -12.40 3.52 1.88
N ILE A 19 -12.58 2.21 1.67
CA ILE A 19 -12.73 1.28 2.80
C ILE A 19 -11.42 1.11 3.58
N SER A 20 -10.26 1.14 2.91
CA SER A 20 -8.97 1.04 3.60
C SER A 20 -8.67 2.27 4.46
N LEU A 21 -9.00 3.47 3.97
CA LEU A 21 -8.83 4.71 4.74
C LEU A 21 -9.68 4.69 6.03
N ARG A 22 -10.97 4.34 5.92
CA ARG A 22 -11.86 4.23 7.09
C ARG A 22 -11.37 3.18 8.07
N LEU A 23 -10.91 2.03 7.57
CA LEU A 23 -10.39 0.98 8.43
C LEU A 23 -9.10 1.41 9.14
N ALA A 24 -8.21 2.11 8.44
CA ALA A 24 -6.97 2.64 9.01
C ALA A 24 -7.24 3.67 10.11
N GLU A 25 -8.25 4.54 9.94
CA GLU A 25 -8.66 5.50 10.99
C GLU A 25 -9.13 4.76 12.27
N VAL A 26 -9.93 3.70 12.14
CA VAL A 26 -10.45 2.92 13.27
C VAL A 26 -9.36 2.08 13.95
N LEU A 27 -8.51 1.44 13.15
CA LEU A 27 -7.46 0.53 13.64
C LEU A 27 -6.18 1.26 14.03
N GLN A 28 -6.11 2.59 13.86
CA GLN A 28 -4.88 3.35 13.94
C GLN A 28 -3.78 2.71 13.07
N GLY A 29 -4.14 2.34 11.85
CA GLY A 29 -3.30 1.64 10.91
C GLY A 29 -2.63 2.54 9.89
N GLU A 30 -1.74 1.94 9.10
CA GLU A 30 -1.07 2.57 7.97
C GLU A 30 -1.25 1.69 6.72
N ILE A 31 -1.32 2.31 5.54
CA ILE A 31 -1.63 1.60 4.29
C ILE A 31 -0.33 1.20 3.58
N VAL A 32 -0.25 -0.06 3.14
CA VAL A 32 0.81 -0.57 2.25
C VAL A 32 0.17 -0.86 0.89
N SER A 33 0.53 -0.09 -0.14
CA SER A 33 -0.02 -0.31 -1.48
C SER A 33 0.50 -1.62 -2.08
N CYS A 34 -0.41 -2.44 -2.60
CA CYS A 34 -0.16 -3.72 -3.25
C CYS A 34 -0.66 -3.70 -4.72
N ASP A 35 -0.24 -2.66 -5.43
CA ASP A 35 -0.56 -2.42 -6.83
C ASP A 35 0.72 -2.17 -7.64
N SER A 36 0.96 -3.01 -8.64
CA SER A 36 2.18 -2.97 -9.46
C SER A 36 2.31 -1.72 -10.33
N MET A 37 1.25 -0.92 -10.49
CA MET A 37 1.31 0.34 -11.23
C MET A 37 1.51 1.54 -10.31
N GLN A 38 1.10 1.46 -9.03
CA GLN A 38 1.18 2.59 -8.09
C GLN A 38 2.57 2.77 -7.46
N ILE A 39 3.44 1.77 -7.57
CA ILE A 39 4.85 1.85 -7.15
C ILE A 39 5.64 2.89 -7.97
N TYR A 40 5.23 3.20 -9.20
CA TYR A 40 5.96 4.09 -10.09
C TYR A 40 5.65 5.56 -9.81
N SER A 41 6.71 6.34 -9.63
CA SER A 41 6.62 7.80 -9.48
C SER A 41 6.07 8.50 -10.72
N GLN A 42 5.39 9.63 -10.53
CA GLN A 42 4.81 10.48 -11.59
C GLN A 42 3.67 9.85 -12.42
N MET A 43 3.32 8.58 -12.19
CA MET A 43 2.25 7.87 -12.89
C MET A 43 0.91 7.95 -12.14
N ASP A 44 0.49 9.13 -11.69
CA ASP A 44 -0.60 9.26 -10.71
C ASP A 44 -2.00 9.00 -11.28
N ILE A 45 -2.33 9.66 -12.40
CA ILE A 45 -3.69 9.63 -12.98
C ILE A 45 -4.02 8.24 -13.53
N GLY A 46 -3.13 7.68 -14.34
CA GLY A 46 -3.36 6.39 -15.01
C GLY A 46 -3.38 5.19 -14.05
N SER A 47 -2.73 5.30 -12.89
CA SER A 47 -2.70 4.23 -11.87
C SER A 47 -3.76 4.40 -10.78
N ALA A 48 -4.60 5.44 -10.88
CA ALA A 48 -5.57 5.81 -9.85
C ALA A 48 -4.92 5.89 -8.45
N LYS A 49 -3.72 6.50 -8.38
CA LYS A 49 -2.96 6.61 -7.13
C LYS A 49 -3.69 7.45 -6.11
N ALA A 50 -3.51 7.12 -4.83
CA ALA A 50 -4.07 7.91 -3.72
C ALA A 50 -3.70 9.40 -3.87
N THR A 51 -4.71 10.25 -3.77
CA THR A 51 -4.58 11.71 -3.85
C THR A 51 -3.81 12.27 -2.66
N SER A 52 -3.30 13.50 -2.79
CA SER A 52 -2.62 14.17 -1.67
C SER A 52 -3.52 14.35 -0.44
N LEU A 53 -4.84 14.44 -0.60
CA LEU A 53 -5.78 14.51 0.52
C LEU A 53 -5.87 13.17 1.26
N GLU A 54 -5.93 12.05 0.53
CA GLU A 54 -5.96 10.71 1.11
C GLU A 54 -4.63 10.36 1.78
N LYS A 55 -3.49 10.68 1.13
CA LYS A 55 -2.15 10.52 1.71
C LYS A 55 -1.94 11.35 2.99
N LYS A 56 -2.63 12.48 3.15
CA LYS A 56 -2.60 13.30 4.38
C LYS A 56 -3.45 12.71 5.51
N ARG A 57 -4.49 11.95 5.20
CA ARG A 57 -5.35 11.31 6.20
C ARG A 57 -4.63 10.15 6.87
N ILE A 58 -4.00 9.29 6.07
CA ILE A 58 -3.34 8.06 6.51
C ILE A 58 -1.99 7.94 5.81
N PRO A 59 -0.89 7.59 6.52
CA PRO A 59 0.38 7.27 5.88
C PRO A 59 0.24 6.12 4.87
N HIS A 60 0.76 6.35 3.66
CA HIS A 60 0.80 5.33 2.61
C HIS A 60 2.26 4.97 2.30
N HIS A 61 2.51 3.67 2.27
CA HIS A 61 3.78 3.05 1.90
C HIS A 61 3.66 2.38 0.54
N MET A 62 4.81 2.07 -0.08
CA MET A 62 4.87 1.42 -1.39
C MET A 62 4.20 2.20 -2.53
N LEU A 63 4.12 3.53 -2.39
CA LEU A 63 3.78 4.46 -3.46
C LEU A 63 5.04 5.23 -3.88
N ASP A 64 5.20 5.48 -5.18
CA ASP A 64 6.29 6.31 -5.70
C ASP A 64 7.70 5.79 -5.33
N VAL A 65 7.87 4.48 -5.14
CA VAL A 65 9.11 3.84 -4.65
C VAL A 65 10.15 3.54 -5.73
N VAL A 66 9.77 3.69 -7.00
CA VAL A 66 10.64 3.42 -8.15
C VAL A 66 10.33 4.40 -9.29
N THR A 67 11.31 4.69 -10.15
CA THR A 67 11.06 5.52 -11.35
C THR A 67 10.46 4.68 -12.47
N PRO A 68 9.66 5.26 -13.40
CA PRO A 68 9.09 4.53 -14.54
C PRO A 68 10.12 3.89 -15.49
N PHE A 69 11.39 4.27 -15.38
CA PHE A 69 12.47 3.79 -16.25
C PHE A 69 13.23 2.59 -15.66
N GLU A 70 12.89 2.18 -14.44
CA GLU A 70 13.54 1.08 -13.74
C GLU A 70 12.64 -0.16 -13.72
N SER A 71 13.24 -1.33 -13.89
CA SER A 71 12.56 -2.60 -13.69
C SER A 71 12.24 -2.82 -12.21
N PHE A 72 11.08 -3.41 -11.93
CA PHE A 72 10.67 -3.74 -10.57
C PHE A 72 10.02 -5.13 -10.51
N THR A 73 10.61 -6.04 -9.74
CA THR A 73 10.19 -7.43 -9.64
C THR A 73 9.29 -7.67 -8.42
N VAL A 74 8.65 -8.85 -8.38
CA VAL A 74 7.94 -9.31 -7.17
C VAL A 74 8.87 -9.45 -5.96
N MET A 75 10.14 -9.80 -6.17
CA MET A 75 11.12 -9.90 -5.08
C MET A 75 11.45 -8.51 -4.52
N ASP A 76 11.63 -7.51 -5.40
CA ASP A 76 11.84 -6.12 -4.98
C ASP A 76 10.64 -5.59 -4.18
N TYR A 77 9.43 -5.92 -4.63
CA TYR A 77 8.20 -5.57 -3.91
C TYR A 77 8.22 -6.19 -2.52
N LYS A 78 8.41 -7.51 -2.43
CA LYS A 78 8.36 -8.27 -1.18
C LYS A 78 9.33 -7.68 -0.16
N GLU A 79 10.60 -7.51 -0.52
CA GLU A 79 11.62 -7.00 0.40
C GLU A 79 11.31 -5.60 0.93
N ARG A 80 10.77 -4.72 0.08
CA ARG A 80 10.42 -3.34 0.47
C ARG A 80 9.12 -3.28 1.27
N ALA A 81 8.13 -4.10 0.91
CA ALA A 81 6.86 -4.20 1.63
C ALA A 81 7.06 -4.80 3.02
N GLU A 82 7.88 -5.85 3.17
CA GLU A 82 8.25 -6.43 4.47
C GLU A 82 8.90 -5.38 5.38
N LYS A 83 9.85 -4.58 4.85
CA LYS A 83 10.46 -3.47 5.60
C LYS A 83 9.42 -2.44 6.06
N ALA A 84 8.49 -2.05 5.19
CA ALA A 84 7.43 -1.12 5.56
C ALA A 84 6.49 -1.72 6.63
N ILE A 85 6.13 -3.00 6.50
CA ILE A 85 5.30 -3.72 7.46
C ILE A 85 5.99 -3.80 8.83
N ASP A 86 7.26 -4.17 8.88
CA ASP A 86 8.04 -4.25 10.13
C ASP A 86 8.18 -2.88 10.79
N ASP A 87 8.41 -1.83 10.01
CA ASP A 87 8.48 -0.44 10.46
C ASP A 87 7.14 0.02 11.08
N ILE A 88 6.00 -0.26 10.42
CA ILE A 88 4.65 0.02 10.96
C ILE A 88 4.42 -0.73 12.28
N LEU A 89 4.74 -2.03 12.31
CA LEU A 89 4.57 -2.87 13.50
C LEU A 89 5.44 -2.40 14.65
N SER A 90 6.66 -1.94 14.38
CA SER A 90 7.58 -1.40 15.39
C SER A 90 7.04 -0.14 16.10
N ARG A 91 6.19 0.64 15.41
CA ARG A 91 5.45 1.79 15.98
C ARG A 91 4.18 1.38 16.75
N GLY A 92 3.88 0.09 16.84
CA GLY A 92 2.64 -0.42 17.44
C GLY A 92 1.39 -0.14 16.60
N LYS A 93 1.56 0.12 15.30
CA LYS A 93 0.47 0.38 14.34
C LYS A 93 0.09 -0.89 13.59
N ILE A 94 -1.08 -0.89 12.97
CA ILE A 94 -1.57 -2.04 12.19
C ILE A 94 -1.28 -1.81 10.69
N PRO A 95 -0.46 -2.65 10.04
CA PRO A 95 -0.28 -2.58 8.60
C PRO A 95 -1.52 -3.10 7.87
N ILE A 96 -1.98 -2.34 6.88
CA ILE A 96 -3.13 -2.66 6.03
C ILE A 96 -2.65 -2.69 4.59
N MET A 97 -2.49 -3.88 4.03
CA MET A 97 -2.12 -4.08 2.64
C MET A 97 -3.35 -3.95 1.74
N VAL A 98 -3.29 -3.08 0.74
CA VAL A 98 -4.45 -2.75 -0.11
C VAL A 98 -4.05 -2.84 -1.57
N GLY A 99 -4.75 -3.64 -2.37
CA GLY A 99 -4.41 -3.75 -3.78
C GLY A 99 -5.11 -4.88 -4.52
N GLY A 100 -4.73 -5.05 -5.78
CA GLY A 100 -5.30 -6.07 -6.67
C GLY A 100 -4.25 -6.94 -7.36
N THR A 101 -2.96 -6.70 -7.11
CA THR A 101 -1.90 -7.47 -7.76
C THR A 101 -1.72 -8.80 -7.03
N GLY A 102 -2.37 -9.86 -7.50
CA GLY A 102 -2.33 -11.17 -6.85
C GLY A 102 -0.93 -11.77 -6.70
N LEU A 103 0.04 -11.37 -7.53
CA LEU A 103 1.44 -11.80 -7.41
C LEU A 103 2.16 -11.15 -6.23
N TYR A 104 1.68 -10.00 -5.74
CA TYR A 104 2.28 -9.24 -4.63
C TYR A 104 1.68 -9.59 -3.25
N ILE A 105 0.49 -10.19 -3.24
CA ILE A 105 -0.21 -10.67 -2.02
C ILE A 105 0.36 -12.03 -1.64
#